data_AF-A0A3C0W6S2-F1
#
_entry.id   AF-A0A3C0W6S2-F1
#
_cell.length_a   1.000
_cell.length_b   1.000
_cell.length_c   1.000
_cell.angle_alpha   90.00
_cell.angle_beta   90.00
_cell.angle_gamma   90.00
#
_symmetry.space_group_name_H-M   'P 1'
#
loop_
_entity.id
_entity.type
_entity.pdbx_description
1 polymer ?
#
loop_
_entity_poly.entity_id
_entity_poly.type
_entity_poly.pdbx_seq_one_letter_code
_entity_poly.pdbx_strand_id
1 'polypeptide(L)'
;MTDAATAAAAPPASKGSGPFSSWEIGLALRYLRAKRKQGGVALIAMISFIGIMLAVAVLISVMSIMAGFRGTLMDRILSFNGHMYVQGPVLYAPDRDAALKRIGDVPGVVSVTPLTESPAMFRAGNLATGGMVQIG
;
A
#
# COMPACT_ATOMS: atom_id res chain seq x y z
N MET A 1 74.62 13.27 32.68
CA MET A 1 74.09 12.79 31.39
C MET A 1 73.74 11.32 31.58
N THR A 2 72.65 11.04 32.30
CA THR A 2 71.25 10.88 31.82
C THR A 2 70.94 9.41 31.52
N ASP A 3 70.02 8.88 32.33
CA ASP A 3 69.34 7.60 32.27
C ASP A 3 69.13 7.04 30.85
N ALA A 4 69.64 5.84 30.62
CA ALA A 4 69.14 4.95 29.58
C ALA A 4 68.05 4.09 30.21
N ALA A 5 66.87 4.69 30.40
CA ALA A 5 65.66 3.98 30.80
C ALA A 5 65.29 2.98 29.69
N THR A 6 65.41 1.69 29.99
CA THR A 6 64.87 0.58 29.22
C THR A 6 63.34 0.72 29.18
N ALA A 7 62.84 1.34 28.12
CA ALA A 7 61.42 1.42 27.81
C ALA A 7 60.95 0.03 27.36
N ALA A 8 60.49 -0.77 28.32
CA ALA A 8 59.78 -2.02 28.05
C ALA A 8 58.55 -1.70 27.18
N ALA A 9 58.55 -2.24 25.95
CA ALA A 9 57.47 -2.07 25.00
C ALA A 9 56.15 -2.59 25.61
N ALA A 10 55.16 -1.69 25.70
CA ALA A 10 53.83 -2.02 26.18
C ALA A 10 53.18 -3.12 25.30
N PRO A 11 52.49 -4.11 25.89
CA PRO A 11 51.81 -5.15 25.13
C PRO A 11 50.71 -4.54 24.23
N PRO A 12 50.48 -5.08 23.02
CA PRO A 12 49.48 -4.56 22.10
C PRO A 12 48.08 -4.69 22.73
N ALA A 13 47.33 -3.59 22.73
CA ALA A 13 45.96 -3.56 23.23
C ALA A 13 45.08 -4.52 22.42
N SER A 14 44.54 -5.55 23.08
CA SER A 14 43.62 -6.49 22.46
C SER A 14 42.35 -5.76 22.05
N LYS A 15 42.08 -5.75 20.75
CA LYS A 15 40.87 -5.15 20.15
C LYS A 15 39.64 -5.85 20.75
N GLY A 16 38.94 -5.16 21.64
CA GLY A 16 37.67 -5.66 22.20
C GLY A 16 36.69 -5.94 21.07
N SER A 17 36.02 -7.09 21.11
CA SER A 17 34.98 -7.43 20.16
C SER A 17 33.90 -6.35 20.20
N GLY A 18 33.65 -5.70 19.06
CA GLY A 18 32.57 -4.72 18.94
C GLY A 18 31.20 -5.36 19.17
N PRO A 19 30.18 -4.55 19.50
CA PRO A 19 28.81 -5.03 19.68
C PRO A 19 28.33 -5.77 18.42
N PHE A 20 27.66 -6.91 18.62
CA PHE A 20 27.19 -7.82 17.55
C PHE A 20 28.29 -8.60 16.82
N SER A 21 29.41 -8.88 17.50
CA SER A 21 30.41 -9.78 16.93
C SER A 21 29.84 -11.18 16.67
N SER A 22 30.33 -11.89 15.65
CA SER A 22 29.88 -13.26 15.33
C SER A 22 30.03 -14.22 16.52
N TRP A 23 30.96 -13.93 17.43
CA TRP A 23 31.12 -14.67 18.68
C TRP A 23 29.98 -14.43 19.66
N GLU A 24 29.54 -13.18 19.86
CA GLU A 24 28.38 -12.84 20.71
C GLU A 24 27.08 -13.42 20.15
N ILE A 25 26.86 -13.32 18.83
CA ILE A 25 25.68 -13.90 18.17
C ILE A 25 25.72 -15.43 18.30
N GLY A 26 26.88 -16.06 18.10
CA GLY A 26 27.06 -17.50 18.28
C GLY A 26 26.79 -17.95 19.72
N LEU A 27 27.22 -17.16 20.71
CA LEU A 27 26.96 -17.40 22.13
C LEU A 27 25.48 -17.23 22.47
N ALA A 28 24.84 -16.17 21.97
CA ALA A 28 23.42 -15.89 22.17
C ALA A 28 22.54 -17.00 21.55
N LEU A 29 22.83 -17.44 20.31
CA LEU A 29 22.14 -18.57 19.68
C LEU A 29 22.33 -19.87 20.47
N ARG A 30 23.55 -20.11 20.97
CA ARG A 30 23.85 -21.30 21.77
C ARG A 30 23.12 -21.26 23.12
N TYR A 31 22.99 -20.09 23.74
CA TYR A 31 22.20 -19.92 24.97
C TYR A 31 20.70 -20.12 24.73
N LEU A 32 20.18 -19.59 23.61
CA LEU A 32 18.81 -19.80 23.17
C LEU A 32 18.52 -21.30 22.95
N ARG A 33 19.48 -22.02 22.35
CA ARG A 33 19.38 -23.45 22.02
C ARG A 33 19.69 -24.39 23.20
N ALA A 34 20.51 -23.98 24.17
CA ALA A 34 20.96 -24.79 25.30
C ALA A 34 19.93 -24.89 26.45
N LYS A 35 18.86 -24.08 26.44
CA LYS A 35 17.79 -24.13 27.45
C LYS A 35 16.98 -25.44 27.47
N ARG A 36 17.32 -26.41 26.61
CA ARG A 36 16.72 -27.74 26.50
C ARG A 36 16.80 -28.62 27.76
N LYS A 37 17.63 -28.26 28.77
CA LYS A 37 17.80 -29.06 30.01
C LYS A 37 16.68 -28.89 31.05
N GLN A 38 15.80 -27.90 30.90
CA GLN A 38 14.63 -27.71 31.76
C GLN A 38 13.37 -27.86 30.89
N GLY A 39 12.86 -29.09 30.75
CA GLY A 39 11.82 -29.44 29.76
C GLY A 39 10.57 -28.54 29.76
N GLY A 40 10.12 -28.09 30.95
CA GLY A 40 8.96 -27.19 31.06
C GLY A 40 9.20 -25.78 30.50
N VAL A 41 10.40 -25.21 30.71
CA VAL A 41 10.73 -23.84 30.26
C VAL A 41 10.91 -23.80 28.73
N ALA A 42 11.46 -24.86 28.14
CA ALA A 42 11.63 -24.95 26.69
C ALA A 42 10.29 -25.04 25.93
N LEU A 43 9.28 -25.73 26.50
CA LEU A 43 7.95 -25.82 25.92
C LEU A 43 7.23 -24.46 25.88
N ILE A 44 7.25 -23.74 27.01
CA ILE A 44 6.63 -22.40 27.09
C ILE A 44 7.31 -21.45 26.10
N ALA A 45 8.65 -21.47 26.02
CA ALA A 45 9.40 -20.63 25.09
C ALA A 45 9.03 -20.90 23.62
N MET A 46 8.83 -22.17 23.23
CA MET A 46 8.41 -22.52 21.87
C MET A 46 7.00 -22.02 21.56
N ILE A 47 6.04 -22.24 22.46
CA ILE A 47 4.66 -21.81 22.27
C ILE A 47 4.58 -20.28 22.21
N SER A 48 5.27 -19.57 23.10
CA SER A 48 5.32 -18.10 23.09
C SER A 48 5.96 -17.55 21.82
N PHE A 49 7.06 -18.16 21.35
CA PHE A 49 7.72 -17.75 20.12
C PHE A 49 6.80 -17.88 18.91
N ILE A 50 6.13 -19.03 18.75
CA ILE A 50 5.16 -19.26 17.66
C ILE A 50 3.98 -18.29 17.77
N GLY A 51 3.46 -18.07 18.98
CA GLY A 51 2.34 -17.14 19.22
C GLY A 51 2.67 -15.70 18.81
N ILE A 52 3.85 -15.20 19.18
CA ILE A 52 4.30 -13.85 18.80
C ILE A 52 4.53 -13.78 17.28
N MET A 53 5.16 -14.80 16.70
CA MET A 53 5.41 -14.85 15.25
C MET A 53 4.10 -14.76 14.47
N LEU A 54 3.08 -15.52 14.87
CA LEU A 54 1.75 -15.50 14.24
C LEU A 54 1.04 -14.16 14.47
N ALA A 55 1.08 -13.61 15.68
CA ALA A 55 0.45 -12.32 15.98
C ALA A 55 1.02 -11.18 15.10
N VAL A 56 2.34 -11.13 14.97
CA VAL A 56 3.03 -10.13 14.11
C VAL A 56 2.70 -10.37 12.64
N ALA A 57 2.72 -11.63 12.18
CA ALA A 57 2.39 -11.95 10.79
C ALA A 57 0.96 -11.51 10.41
N VAL A 58 -0.01 -11.73 11.29
CA VAL A 58 -1.39 -11.28 11.09
C VAL A 58 -1.47 -9.75 11.04
N LEU A 59 -0.80 -9.05 11.96
CA LEU A 59 -0.80 -7.58 11.99
C LEU A 59 -0.24 -6.98 10.69
N ILE A 60 0.88 -7.52 10.20
CA ILE A 60 1.48 -7.12 8.92
C ILE A 60 0.51 -7.39 7.76
N SER A 61 -0.16 -8.54 7.77
CA SER A 61 -1.08 -8.93 6.70
C SER A 61 -2.27 -7.96 6.59
N VAL A 62 -2.90 -7.60 7.72
CA VAL A 62 -4.02 -6.64 7.74
C VAL A 62 -3.57 -5.26 7.25
N MET A 63 -2.42 -4.80 7.70
CA MET A 63 -1.85 -3.54 7.22
C MET A 63 -1.57 -3.59 5.71
N SER A 64 -1.02 -4.69 5.21
CA SER A 64 -0.76 -4.89 3.78
C SER A 64 -2.03 -4.87 2.95
N ILE A 65 -3.11 -5.50 3.44
CA ILE A 65 -4.40 -5.51 2.74
C ILE A 65 -4.94 -4.08 2.66
N MET A 66 -5.06 -3.38 3.78
CA MET A 66 -5.65 -2.03 3.77
C MET A 66 -4.78 -1.02 3.01
N ALA A 67 -3.45 -1.12 3.13
CA ALA A 67 -2.53 -0.29 2.38
C ALA A 67 -2.67 -0.49 0.85
N GLY A 68 -2.81 -1.74 0.40
CA GLY A 68 -3.01 -2.06 -1.03
C GLY A 68 -4.39 -1.66 -1.54
N PHE A 69 -5.45 -1.85 -0.74
CA PHE A 69 -6.82 -1.54 -1.16
C PHE A 69 -7.11 -0.04 -1.25
N ARG A 70 -6.40 0.81 -0.48
CA ARG A 70 -6.62 2.26 -0.50
C ARG A 70 -6.45 2.86 -1.90
N GLY A 71 -5.44 2.43 -2.66
CA GLY A 71 -5.19 2.91 -4.03
C GLY A 71 -6.31 2.49 -4.97
N THR A 72 -6.64 1.20 -4.98
CA THR A 72 -7.67 0.64 -5.86
C THR A 72 -9.07 1.21 -5.58
N LEU A 73 -9.42 1.44 -4.31
CA LEU A 73 -10.72 2.01 -3.94
C LEU A 73 -10.81 3.49 -4.31
N MET A 74 -9.76 4.27 -4.08
CA MET A 74 -9.75 5.68 -4.50
C MET A 74 -9.82 5.80 -6.01
N ASP A 75 -9.05 5.01 -6.75
CA ASP A 75 -9.11 5.00 -8.21
C ASP A 75 -10.50 4.59 -8.69
N ARG A 76 -11.14 3.57 -8.10
CA ARG A 76 -12.47 3.15 -8.54
C ARG A 76 -13.56 4.16 -8.22
N ILE A 77 -13.47 4.85 -7.09
CA ILE A 77 -14.44 5.88 -6.68
C ILE A 77 -14.26 7.16 -7.51
N LEU A 78 -13.02 7.61 -7.74
CA LEU A 78 -12.75 8.83 -8.50
C LEU A 78 -12.84 8.62 -10.01
N SER A 79 -12.48 7.43 -10.53
CA SER A 79 -12.56 7.12 -11.97
C SER A 79 -13.99 7.04 -12.49
N PHE A 80 -14.98 6.81 -11.63
CA PHE A 80 -16.38 6.67 -12.07
C PHE A 80 -17.10 8.01 -12.24
N ASN A 81 -16.53 9.11 -11.73
CA ASN A 81 -17.06 10.44 -11.95
C ASN A 81 -16.21 11.14 -13.00
N GLY A 82 -16.81 11.45 -14.16
CA GLY A 82 -16.22 12.40 -15.09
C GLY A 82 -15.80 13.64 -14.30
N HIS A 83 -14.52 13.99 -14.35
CA HIS A 83 -13.95 14.99 -13.44
C HIS A 83 -14.57 16.38 -13.65
N MET A 84 -15.21 16.60 -14.80
CA MET A 84 -16.02 17.78 -15.12
C MET A 84 -17.21 17.37 -16.00
N TYR A 85 -18.38 17.96 -15.71
CA TYR A 85 -19.57 17.87 -16.56
C TYR A 85 -19.85 19.23 -17.18
N VAL A 86 -20.00 19.28 -18.50
CA VAL A 86 -20.37 20.49 -19.24
C VAL A 86 -21.80 20.29 -19.75
N GLN A 87 -22.74 21.08 -19.22
CA GLN A 87 -24.14 21.07 -19.65
C GLN A 87 -24.43 22.26 -20.56
N GLY A 88 -25.22 22.04 -21.60
CA GLY A 88 -25.61 23.06 -22.57
C GLY A 88 -26.94 22.73 -23.25
N PRO A 89 -27.45 23.64 -24.09
CA PRO A 89 -28.65 23.38 -24.88
C PRO A 89 -28.47 22.18 -25.81
N VAL A 90 -29.58 21.51 -26.16
CA VAL A 90 -29.56 20.34 -27.05
C VAL A 90 -28.98 20.74 -28.41
N LEU A 91 -27.79 20.23 -28.71
CA LEU A 91 -27.09 20.47 -29.97
C LEU A 91 -27.40 19.33 -30.96
N TYR A 92 -27.63 19.69 -32.22
CA TYR A 92 -27.73 18.72 -33.31
C TYR A 92 -26.34 18.20 -33.70
N ALA A 93 -26.27 17.05 -34.37
CA ALA A 93 -25.00 16.34 -34.64
C ALA A 93 -23.84 17.23 -35.17
N PRO A 94 -24.03 18.16 -36.12
CA PRO A 94 -22.93 19.00 -36.63
C PRO A 94 -22.35 19.95 -35.57
N ASP A 95 -23.22 20.59 -34.78
CA ASP A 95 -22.81 21.54 -33.74
C ASP A 95 -22.25 20.82 -32.51
N ARG A 96 -22.78 19.62 -32.21
CA ARG A 96 -22.27 18.75 -31.15
C ARG A 96 -20.83 18.31 -31.45
N ASP A 97 -20.55 17.85 -32.66
CA ASP A 97 -19.21 17.38 -33.03
C ASP A 97 -18.20 18.55 -33.04
N ALA A 98 -18.63 19.75 -33.42
CA ALA A 98 -17.83 20.96 -33.29
C ALA A 98 -17.55 21.35 -31.83
N ALA A 99 -18.54 21.22 -30.94
CA ALA A 99 -18.37 21.47 -29.50
C ALA A 99 -17.44 20.44 -28.84
N LEU A 100 -17.57 19.15 -29.20
CA LEU A 100 -16.71 18.08 -28.72
C LEU A 100 -15.23 18.33 -29.08
N LYS A 101 -14.96 18.76 -30.32
CA LYS A 101 -13.59 19.15 -30.74
C LYS A 101 -13.04 20.32 -29.92
N ARG A 102 -13.82 21.39 -29.79
CA ARG A 102 -13.42 22.57 -29.00
C ARG A 102 -13.10 22.23 -27.55
N ILE A 103 -13.85 21.31 -26.94
CA ILE A 103 -13.62 20.86 -25.56
C ILE A 103 -12.41 19.92 -25.49
N GLY A 104 -12.22 19.04 -26.48
CA GLY A 104 -11.05 18.16 -26.57
C GLY A 104 -9.73 18.90 -26.76
N ASP A 105 -9.75 20.06 -27.41
CA ASP A 105 -8.56 20.89 -27.64
C ASP A 105 -8.12 21.68 -26.39
N VAL A 106 -8.88 21.64 -25.29
CA VAL A 106 -8.52 22.33 -24.04
C VAL A 106 -7.38 21.57 -23.33
N PRO A 107 -6.29 22.26 -22.93
CA PRO A 107 -5.18 21.62 -22.23
C PRO A 107 -5.62 21.02 -20.90
N GLY A 108 -5.39 19.71 -20.73
CA GLY A 108 -5.78 18.94 -19.55
C GLY A 108 -6.96 17.98 -19.76
N VAL A 109 -7.58 17.97 -20.95
CA VAL A 109 -8.67 17.04 -21.27
C VAL A 109 -8.11 15.72 -21.80
N VAL A 110 -8.35 14.63 -21.07
CA VAL A 110 -7.88 13.27 -21.44
C VAL A 110 -8.89 12.55 -22.34
N SER A 111 -10.19 12.74 -22.09
CA SER A 111 -11.27 12.15 -22.88
C SER A 111 -12.54 12.98 -22.76
N VAL A 112 -13.29 13.10 -23.86
CA VAL A 112 -14.62 13.72 -23.89
C VAL A 112 -15.63 12.69 -24.38
N THR A 113 -16.65 12.42 -23.59
CA THR A 113 -17.75 11.52 -23.95
C THR A 113 -19.06 12.32 -23.97
N PRO A 114 -19.79 12.38 -25.10
CA PRO A 114 -21.08 13.03 -25.15
C PRO A 114 -22.10 12.26 -24.31
N LEU A 115 -22.89 12.96 -23.51
CA LEU A 115 -23.97 12.36 -22.74
C LEU A 115 -25.31 13.02 -23.10
N THR A 116 -26.29 12.21 -23.49
CA THR A 116 -27.66 12.68 -23.76
C THR A 116 -28.64 12.04 -22.79
N GLU A 117 -29.33 12.86 -22.01
CA GLU A 117 -30.41 12.43 -21.12
C GLU A 117 -31.75 12.78 -21.79
N SER A 118 -32.54 11.76 -22.11
CA SER A 118 -33.89 11.94 -22.64
C SER A 118 -34.90 11.30 -21.69
N PRO A 119 -35.90 12.05 -21.19
CA PRO A 119 -37.08 11.46 -20.60
C PRO A 119 -37.74 10.54 -21.63
N ALA A 120 -38.06 9.31 -21.25
CA ALA A 120 -38.76 8.35 -22.09
C ALA A 120 -39.92 7.72 -21.33
N MET A 121 -40.96 7.33 -22.06
CA MET A 121 -42.09 6.60 -21.50
C MET A 121 -41.99 5.15 -21.93
N PHE A 122 -41.84 4.26 -20.96
CA PHE A 122 -41.83 2.82 -21.21
C PHE A 122 -43.24 2.28 -21.04
N ARG A 123 -43.73 1.53 -22.03
CA ARG A 123 -45.05 0.93 -22.01
C ARG A 123 -44.93 -0.59 -22.08
N ALA A 124 -45.51 -1.28 -21.10
CA ALA A 124 -45.63 -2.73 -21.07
C ALA A 124 -47.12 -3.08 -20.84
N GLY A 125 -47.78 -3.54 -21.91
CA GLY A 125 -49.23 -3.80 -21.88
C GLY A 125 -50.04 -2.55 -21.55
N ASN A 126 -50.75 -2.58 -20.42
CA ASN A 126 -51.59 -1.48 -19.94
C ASN A 126 -50.91 -0.59 -18.87
N LEU A 127 -49.63 -0.84 -18.57
CA LEU A 127 -48.83 -0.03 -17.66
C LEU A 127 -47.91 0.88 -18.48
N ALA A 128 -47.91 2.17 -18.14
CA ALA A 128 -46.97 3.13 -18.68
C ALA A 128 -46.24 3.82 -17.53
N THR A 129 -44.91 3.80 -17.58
CA THR A 129 -44.04 4.36 -16.54
C THR A 129 -43.03 5.29 -17.20
N GLY A 130 -42.87 6.48 -16.64
CA GLY A 130 -41.81 7.39 -17.04
C GLY A 130 -40.46 6.90 -16.50
N GLY A 131 -39.42 6.99 -17.33
CA GLY A 131 -38.04 6.73 -16.93
C GLY A 131 -37.09 7.68 -17.64
N MET A 132 -35.89 7.85 -17.09
CA MET A 132 -34.82 8.57 -17.77
C MET A 132 -33.99 7.59 -18.59
N VAL A 133 -33.81 7.89 -19.88
CA VAL A 133 -32.90 7.16 -20.77
C VAL A 133 -31.64 7.99 -20.91
N GLN A 134 -30.54 7.41 -20.46
CA GLN A 134 -29.21 8.00 -20.57
C GLN A 134 -28.45 7.25 -21.68
N ILE A 135 -28.04 7.97 -22.73
CA ILE A 135 -27.24 7.43 -23.83
C ILE A 135 -25.90 8.15 -23.80
N GLY A 136 -24.82 7.40 -23.57
CA GLY A 136 -23.43 7.85 -23.61
C GLY A 136 -22.64 7.18 -24.72
#